data_AF-A0A7S3BEA5-F1
#
_entry.id   AF-A0A7S3BEA5-F1
#
_cell.length_a   1.000
_cell.length_b   1.000
_cell.length_c   1.000
_cell.angle_alpha   90.00
_cell.angle_beta   90.00
_cell.angle_gamma   90.00
#
_symmetry.space_group_name_H-M   'P 1'
#
loop_
_entity.id
_entity.type
_entity.pdbx_description
1 polymer ?
#
loop_
_entity_poly.entity_id
_entity_poly.type
_entity_poly.pdbx_seq_one_letter_code
_entity_poly.pdbx_strand_id
1 'polypeptide(L)'
;AAAGAARRAGLARFVLVSGAGVRHPRSQAYRLLNLFGRRMDHKVAGEEGVRAAYEGALSGVRYTVVRPSGLTDAPPKGAAQMTVRQGDGAAGRVSRGDVAEVIAELCACADGNGDDQELAANATFELYDTGSGVPAHTLTVGDILSDEALAGSALLRMLGAAPQSPRAFAEAGGERASRAGCATYSELLSGLATDAELAAQEGGDETAHTQ
;
A
#
# COMPACT_ATOMS: atom_id res chain seq x y z
N ALA A 1 2.58 -3.24 -19.80
CA ALA A 1 3.84 -3.39 -20.57
C ALA A 1 4.96 -4.06 -19.74
N ALA A 2 5.38 -3.47 -18.61
CA ALA A 2 6.48 -4.02 -17.78
C ALA A 2 6.13 -5.34 -17.07
N ALA A 3 5.02 -5.41 -16.32
CA ALA A 3 4.59 -6.62 -15.62
C ALA A 3 4.44 -7.83 -16.55
N GLY A 4 3.79 -7.63 -17.71
CA GLY A 4 3.68 -8.68 -18.72
C GLY A 4 5.04 -9.09 -19.34
N ALA A 5 6.00 -8.17 -19.44
CA ALA A 5 7.35 -8.49 -19.89
C ALA A 5 8.12 -9.31 -18.83
N ALA A 6 8.01 -8.93 -17.55
CA ALA A 6 8.56 -9.67 -16.42
C ALA A 6 8.03 -11.11 -16.37
N ARG A 7 6.69 -11.27 -16.49
CA ARG A 7 6.07 -12.59 -16.57
C ARG A 7 6.59 -13.42 -17.75
N ARG A 8 6.67 -12.85 -18.96
CA ARG A 8 7.18 -13.54 -20.15
C ARG A 8 8.66 -13.92 -20.04
N ALA A 9 9.44 -13.12 -19.32
CA ALA A 9 10.84 -13.43 -19.02
C ALA A 9 10.99 -14.48 -17.90
N GLY A 10 9.89 -14.94 -17.30
CA GLY A 10 9.92 -15.95 -16.24
C GLY A 10 10.45 -15.43 -14.90
N LEU A 11 10.37 -14.12 -14.65
CA LEU A 11 10.78 -13.58 -13.36
C LEU A 11 9.84 -14.10 -12.27
N ALA A 12 10.41 -14.70 -11.23
CA ALA A 12 9.65 -15.25 -10.10
C ALA A 12 8.84 -14.18 -9.36
N ARG A 13 9.31 -12.92 -9.38
CA ARG A 13 8.64 -11.81 -8.69
C ARG A 13 8.62 -10.51 -9.47
N PHE A 14 7.50 -9.82 -9.36
CA PHE A 14 7.35 -8.42 -9.77
C PHE A 14 6.73 -7.59 -8.66
N VAL A 15 7.47 -6.62 -8.14
CA VAL A 15 6.98 -5.71 -7.10
C VAL A 15 6.62 -4.37 -7.71
N LEU A 16 5.37 -3.92 -7.51
CA LEU A 16 4.90 -2.60 -7.90
C LEU A 16 4.80 -1.69 -6.67
N VAL A 17 5.52 -0.56 -6.68
CA VAL A 17 5.30 0.51 -5.70
C VAL A 17 4.22 1.46 -6.22
N SER A 18 3.05 1.40 -5.59
CA SER A 18 1.88 2.21 -5.92
C SER A 18 1.70 3.36 -4.92
N GLY A 19 0.53 3.52 -4.31
CA GLY A 19 0.27 4.47 -3.25
C GLY A 19 -1.02 4.13 -2.52
N ALA A 20 -1.11 4.46 -1.23
CA ALA A 20 -2.35 4.30 -0.47
C ALA A 20 -3.33 5.45 -0.76
N GLY A 21 -4.63 5.19 -0.60
CA GLY A 21 -5.70 6.15 -0.89
C GLY A 21 -6.11 6.22 -2.36
N VAL A 22 -5.64 5.29 -3.19
CA VAL A 22 -5.87 5.28 -4.65
C VAL A 22 -7.31 4.94 -5.04
N ARG A 23 -8.12 4.37 -4.15
CA ARG A 23 -9.54 4.07 -4.35
C ARG A 23 -10.49 5.03 -3.63
N HIS A 24 -9.98 6.19 -3.18
CA HIS A 24 -10.76 7.16 -2.39
C HIS A 24 -10.99 8.47 -3.13
N PRO A 25 -11.87 8.50 -4.17
CA PRO A 25 -12.03 9.64 -5.07
C PRO A 25 -12.58 10.90 -4.39
N ARG A 26 -13.18 10.75 -3.21
CA ARG A 26 -13.72 11.87 -2.41
C ARG A 26 -12.67 12.52 -1.50
N SER A 27 -11.52 11.89 -1.28
CA SER A 27 -10.44 12.47 -0.46
C SER A 27 -9.87 13.72 -1.14
N GLN A 28 -9.35 14.66 -0.34
CA GLN A 28 -8.75 15.89 -0.86
C GLN A 28 -7.47 15.58 -1.64
N ALA A 29 -6.62 14.69 -1.08
CA ALA A 29 -5.39 14.25 -1.71
C ALA A 29 -5.64 13.68 -3.12
N TYR A 30 -6.62 12.76 -3.25
CA TYR A 30 -6.94 12.17 -4.55
C TYR A 30 -7.37 13.22 -5.57
N ARG A 31 -8.31 14.10 -5.21
CA ARG A 31 -8.83 15.13 -6.13
C ARG A 31 -7.72 16.06 -6.61
N LEU A 32 -6.86 16.51 -5.68
CA LEU A 32 -5.75 17.39 -6.06
C LEU A 32 -4.75 16.67 -6.97
N LEU A 33 -4.31 15.47 -6.59
CA LEU A 33 -3.32 14.72 -7.39
C LEU A 33 -3.86 14.34 -8.77
N ASN A 34 -5.16 14.12 -8.92
CA ASN A 34 -5.77 13.85 -10.21
C ASN A 34 -5.97 15.10 -11.07
N LEU A 35 -6.06 16.29 -10.48
CA LEU A 35 -5.97 17.53 -11.25
C LEU A 35 -4.62 17.64 -11.96
N PHE A 36 -3.56 17.13 -11.34
CA PHE A 36 -2.22 17.04 -11.92
C PHE A 36 -2.03 15.74 -12.73
N GLY A 37 -2.77 15.63 -13.84
CA GLY A 37 -2.55 14.57 -14.81
C GLY A 37 -3.04 13.19 -14.36
N ARG A 38 -4.14 13.12 -13.60
CA ARG A 38 -4.82 11.86 -13.22
C ARG A 38 -3.90 10.85 -12.53
N ARG A 39 -2.97 11.34 -11.69
CA ARG A 39 -1.92 10.52 -11.06
C ARG A 39 -2.46 9.29 -10.31
N MET A 40 -3.53 9.44 -9.54
CA MET A 40 -4.12 8.33 -8.77
C MET A 40 -4.85 7.35 -9.68
N ASP A 41 -5.54 7.83 -10.72
CA ASP A 41 -6.18 6.94 -11.71
C ASP A 41 -5.14 6.09 -12.43
N HIS A 42 -4.01 6.69 -12.81
CA HIS A 42 -2.91 5.96 -13.44
C HIS A 42 -2.26 4.94 -12.49
N LYS A 43 -2.22 5.23 -11.19
CA LYS A 43 -1.79 4.24 -10.18
C LYS A 43 -2.75 3.06 -10.12
N VAL A 44 -4.07 3.31 -9.99
CA VAL A 44 -5.09 2.24 -9.99
C VAL A 44 -5.01 1.40 -11.26
N ALA A 45 -4.97 2.05 -12.43
CA ALA A 45 -4.86 1.36 -13.71
C ALA A 45 -3.57 0.54 -13.83
N GLY A 46 -2.47 1.03 -13.25
CA GLY A 46 -1.21 0.29 -13.15
C GLY A 46 -1.35 -0.98 -12.30
N GLU A 47 -1.98 -0.88 -11.14
CA GLU A 47 -2.22 -2.05 -10.28
C GLU A 47 -3.15 -3.07 -10.95
N GLU A 48 -4.26 -2.64 -11.52
CA GLU A 48 -5.18 -3.51 -12.28
C GLU A 48 -4.47 -4.18 -13.46
N GLY A 49 -3.62 -3.44 -14.16
CA GLY A 49 -2.78 -3.98 -15.23
C GLY A 49 -1.77 -5.02 -14.75
N VAL A 50 -1.23 -4.90 -13.53
CA VAL A 50 -0.38 -5.93 -12.92
C VAL A 50 -1.20 -7.18 -12.61
N ARG A 51 -2.35 -7.03 -11.92
CA ARG A 51 -3.24 -8.16 -11.57
C ARG A 51 -3.64 -8.94 -12.82
N ALA A 52 -4.15 -8.25 -13.84
CA ALA A 52 -4.51 -8.86 -15.11
C ALA A 52 -3.30 -9.52 -15.82
N ALA A 53 -2.11 -8.91 -15.74
CA ALA A 53 -0.90 -9.48 -16.31
C ALA A 53 -0.41 -10.73 -15.57
N TYR A 54 -0.87 -11.03 -14.36
CA TYR A 54 -0.49 -12.20 -13.57
C TYR A 54 -1.64 -13.20 -13.37
N GLU A 55 -2.82 -12.91 -13.92
CA GLU A 55 -3.91 -13.88 -13.99
C GLU A 55 -3.46 -15.15 -14.73
N GLY A 56 -3.73 -16.30 -14.13
CA GLY A 56 -3.31 -17.61 -14.64
C GLY A 56 -1.79 -17.81 -14.73
N ALA A 57 -0.99 -17.03 -14.00
CA ALA A 57 0.46 -17.22 -13.95
C ALA A 57 0.82 -18.63 -13.42
N LEU A 58 1.96 -19.14 -13.89
CA LEU A 58 2.50 -20.42 -13.41
C LEU A 58 2.83 -20.33 -11.91
N SER A 59 2.74 -21.46 -11.22
CA SER A 59 3.21 -21.59 -9.85
C SER A 59 4.64 -21.05 -9.71
N GLY A 60 4.89 -20.23 -8.70
CA GLY A 60 6.20 -19.60 -8.50
C GLY A 60 6.36 -18.21 -9.14
N VAL A 61 5.49 -17.82 -10.08
CA VAL A 61 5.52 -16.50 -10.73
C VAL A 61 4.44 -15.61 -10.15
N ARG A 62 4.85 -14.56 -9.44
CA ARG A 62 3.94 -13.79 -8.58
C ARG A 62 4.24 -12.30 -8.61
N TYR A 63 3.23 -11.50 -8.27
CA TYR A 63 3.37 -10.06 -8.09
C TYR A 63 3.10 -9.66 -6.64
N THR A 64 3.53 -8.46 -6.27
CA THR A 64 3.15 -7.81 -5.01
C THR A 64 2.97 -6.33 -5.27
N VAL A 65 1.90 -5.73 -4.73
CA VAL A 65 1.66 -4.28 -4.80
C VAL A 65 1.84 -3.67 -3.42
N VAL A 66 2.85 -2.81 -3.28
CA VAL A 66 3.12 -2.06 -2.05
C VAL A 66 2.56 -0.65 -2.20
N ARG A 67 1.70 -0.23 -1.27
CA ARG A 67 1.03 1.09 -1.26
C ARG A 67 1.54 1.95 -0.10
N PRO A 68 2.73 2.57 -0.22
CA PRO A 68 3.15 3.56 0.76
C PRO A 68 2.38 4.87 0.57
N SER A 69 2.45 5.76 1.56
CA SER A 69 2.07 7.17 1.44
C SER A 69 3.04 8.01 2.27
N GLY A 70 2.90 9.34 2.24
CA GLY A 70 3.65 10.25 3.11
C GLY A 70 5.16 9.98 3.18
N LEU A 71 5.78 9.64 2.04
CA LEU A 71 7.16 9.13 1.97
C LEU A 71 8.15 10.13 2.56
N THR A 72 8.94 9.77 3.57
CA THR A 72 9.92 10.68 4.19
C THR A 72 11.37 10.28 3.88
N ASP A 73 12.30 11.21 4.06
CA ASP A 73 13.75 10.97 4.01
C ASP A 73 14.36 10.74 5.41
N ALA A 74 13.52 10.46 6.42
CA ALA A 74 13.99 10.07 7.73
C ALA A 74 14.70 8.71 7.68
N PRO A 75 15.59 8.40 8.64
CA PRO A 75 16.18 7.06 8.76
C PRO A 75 15.10 5.96 8.88
N PRO A 76 15.36 4.75 8.35
CA PRO A 76 14.45 3.62 8.52
C PRO A 76 14.25 3.28 10.00
N LYS A 77 13.01 3.00 10.38
CA LYS A 77 12.63 2.64 11.75
C LYS A 77 12.60 1.13 11.99
N GLY A 78 12.55 0.34 10.92
CA GLY A 78 12.51 -1.12 10.97
C GLY A 78 11.11 -1.70 11.21
N ALA A 79 10.98 -3.01 10.97
CA ALA A 79 9.71 -3.73 10.96
C ALA A 79 8.87 -3.59 12.24
N ALA A 80 9.53 -3.50 13.41
CA ALA A 80 8.83 -3.35 14.70
C ALA A 80 8.03 -2.06 14.81
N GLN A 81 8.39 -1.04 14.02
CA GLN A 81 7.70 0.25 13.97
C GLN A 81 6.83 0.42 12.74
N MET A 82 6.63 -0.64 11.96
CA MET A 82 5.78 -0.62 10.78
C MET A 82 4.43 -1.27 11.05
N THR A 83 3.43 -0.78 10.33
CA THR A 83 2.11 -1.36 10.20
C THR A 83 1.85 -1.70 8.74
N VAL A 84 1.35 -2.91 8.50
CA VAL A 84 0.84 -3.37 7.21
C VAL A 84 -0.67 -3.56 7.29
N ARG A 85 -1.39 -3.14 6.26
CA ARG A 85 -2.84 -3.31 6.16
C ARG A 85 -3.26 -3.63 4.73
N GLN A 86 -4.45 -4.20 4.54
CA GLN A 86 -5.02 -4.45 3.22
C GLN A 86 -6.38 -3.79 3.03
N GLY A 87 -6.71 -3.48 1.77
CA GLY A 87 -8.02 -2.95 1.38
C GLY A 87 -8.08 -1.44 1.17
N ASP A 88 -6.92 -0.75 1.07
CA ASP A 88 -6.82 0.69 0.83
C ASP A 88 -7.49 1.55 1.91
N GLY A 89 -7.69 1.02 3.12
CA GLY A 89 -8.52 1.70 4.13
C GLY A 89 -7.76 2.75 4.96
N ALA A 90 -6.44 2.70 4.97
CA ALA A 90 -5.59 3.61 5.75
C ALA A 90 -4.35 4.00 4.97
N ALA A 91 -3.74 5.12 5.33
CA ALA A 91 -2.43 5.52 4.87
C ALA A 91 -1.70 6.25 5.99
N GLY A 92 -0.38 6.25 5.96
CA GLY A 92 0.44 6.99 6.91
C GLY A 92 1.76 7.40 6.29
N ARG A 93 2.68 7.88 7.14
CA ARG A 93 4.04 8.22 6.73
C ARG A 93 4.91 6.97 6.77
N VAL A 94 5.90 6.90 5.91
CA VAL A 94 6.92 5.84 5.96
C VAL A 94 8.22 6.37 5.38
N SER A 95 9.35 5.95 5.92
CA SER A 95 10.64 6.32 5.33
C SER A 95 10.85 5.62 3.98
N ARG A 96 11.54 6.28 3.05
CA ARG A 96 11.98 5.62 1.81
C ARG A 96 12.90 4.42 2.08
N GLY A 97 13.64 4.45 3.20
CA GLY A 97 14.47 3.34 3.65
C GLY A 97 13.64 2.10 3.98
N ASP A 98 12.60 2.22 4.81
CA ASP A 98 11.76 1.08 5.20
C ASP A 98 11.00 0.50 3.99
N VAL A 99 10.56 1.35 3.05
CA VAL A 99 9.98 0.88 1.78
C VAL A 99 11.00 0.09 0.96
N ALA A 100 12.25 0.54 0.89
CA ALA A 100 13.30 -0.15 0.16
C ALA A 100 13.64 -1.51 0.81
N GLU A 101 13.71 -1.59 2.13
CA GLU A 101 13.93 -2.85 2.87
C GLU A 101 12.79 -3.84 2.62
N VAL A 102 11.53 -3.40 2.64
CA VAL A 102 10.38 -4.26 2.28
C VAL A 102 10.49 -4.79 0.85
N ILE A 103 10.89 -3.96 -0.11
CA ILE A 103 11.08 -4.41 -1.50
C ILE A 103 12.24 -5.39 -1.60
N ALA A 104 13.34 -5.14 -0.90
CA ALA A 104 14.51 -6.03 -0.88
C ALA A 104 14.15 -7.40 -0.29
N GLU A 105 13.41 -7.42 0.82
CA GLU A 105 12.90 -8.64 1.46
C GLU A 105 12.01 -9.44 0.49
N LEU A 106 11.02 -8.78 -0.13
CA LEU A 106 10.14 -9.43 -1.10
C LEU A 106 10.93 -10.06 -2.25
N CYS A 107 11.94 -9.35 -2.78
CA CYS A 107 12.79 -9.85 -3.86
C CYS A 107 13.69 -11.01 -3.42
N ALA A 108 14.30 -10.94 -2.22
CA ALA A 108 15.16 -11.99 -1.69
C ALA A 108 14.40 -13.32 -1.49
N CYS A 109 13.15 -13.24 -1.03
CA CYS A 109 12.27 -14.39 -0.87
C CYS A 109 11.87 -15.05 -2.21
N ALA A 110 12.07 -14.37 -3.35
CA ALA A 110 11.73 -14.93 -4.65
C ALA A 110 12.63 -16.11 -5.06
N ASP A 111 13.87 -16.13 -4.57
CA ASP A 111 14.87 -17.17 -4.85
C ASP A 111 14.93 -18.27 -3.78
N GLY A 112 14.13 -18.15 -2.71
CA GLY A 112 14.06 -19.11 -1.59
C GLY A 112 13.34 -20.42 -1.96
N ASN A 113 13.20 -21.34 -1.01
CA ASN A 113 12.40 -22.57 -1.14
C ASN A 113 11.31 -22.60 -0.06
N GLY A 114 10.14 -23.18 -0.37
CA GLY A 114 9.07 -23.35 0.62
C GLY A 114 8.26 -22.08 0.89
N ASP A 115 7.80 -21.91 2.12
CA ASP A 115 6.82 -20.87 2.53
C ASP A 115 7.31 -19.44 2.30
N ASP A 116 8.62 -19.19 2.35
CA ASP A 116 9.21 -17.88 2.08
C ASP A 116 8.86 -17.39 0.67
N GLN A 117 8.73 -18.31 -0.29
CA GLN A 117 8.35 -17.92 -1.64
C GLN A 117 6.91 -17.37 -1.70
N GLU A 118 6.03 -17.69 -0.74
CA GLU A 118 4.65 -17.22 -0.71
C GLU A 118 4.48 -15.89 0.03
N LEU A 119 5.58 -15.30 0.53
CA LEU A 119 5.57 -14.02 1.22
C LEU A 119 4.92 -12.91 0.36
N ALA A 120 3.78 -12.39 0.81
CA ALA A 120 2.95 -11.40 0.12
C ALA A 120 2.70 -11.72 -1.37
N ALA A 121 2.59 -12.99 -1.71
CA ALA A 121 2.33 -13.45 -3.06
C ALA A 121 0.94 -13.00 -3.54
N ASN A 122 0.90 -12.33 -4.69
CA ASN A 122 -0.33 -11.84 -5.32
C ASN A 122 -1.18 -10.97 -4.38
N ALA A 123 -0.52 -10.25 -3.48
CA ALA A 123 -1.15 -9.42 -2.46
C ALA A 123 -0.91 -7.93 -2.72
N THR A 124 -1.91 -7.13 -2.39
CA THR A 124 -1.81 -5.68 -2.28
C THR A 124 -1.92 -5.26 -0.81
N PHE A 125 -1.02 -4.38 -0.36
CA PHE A 125 -1.06 -3.87 1.01
C PHE A 125 -0.54 -2.44 1.13
N GLU A 126 -1.03 -1.73 2.15
CA GLU A 126 -0.55 -0.43 2.61
C GLU A 126 0.54 -0.61 3.67
N LEU A 127 1.58 0.23 3.62
CA LEU A 127 2.71 0.22 4.56
C LEU A 127 2.91 1.61 5.13
N TYR A 128 2.95 1.72 6.46
CA TYR A 128 3.18 2.99 7.15
C TYR A 128 3.75 2.79 8.55
N ASP A 129 4.38 3.83 9.11
CA ASP A 129 4.86 3.87 10.48
C ASP A 129 3.69 3.68 11.45
N THR A 130 3.85 2.77 12.41
CA THR A 130 2.89 2.56 13.48
C THR A 130 2.62 3.88 14.21
N GLY A 131 1.34 4.21 14.34
CA GLY A 131 0.88 5.48 14.93
C GLY A 131 0.78 6.67 13.97
N SER A 132 1.21 6.54 12.71
CA SER A 132 1.04 7.59 11.67
C SER A 132 -0.22 7.42 10.81
N GLY A 133 -0.94 6.30 10.98
CA GLY A 133 -2.08 5.94 10.16
C GLY A 133 -3.25 6.90 10.30
N VAL A 134 -3.83 7.29 9.17
CA VAL A 134 -5.10 8.02 9.06
C VAL A 134 -6.02 7.29 8.08
N PRO A 135 -7.36 7.42 8.21
CA PRO A 135 -8.29 6.84 7.25
C PRO A 135 -8.04 7.36 5.84
N ALA A 136 -7.97 6.46 4.86
CA ALA A 136 -7.62 6.83 3.49
C ALA A 136 -8.64 7.78 2.85
N HIS A 137 -9.93 7.66 3.21
CA HIS A 137 -10.98 8.56 2.72
C HIS A 137 -10.85 10.00 3.24
N THR A 138 -10.10 10.22 4.32
CA THR A 138 -9.85 11.56 4.90
C THR A 138 -8.54 12.19 4.45
N LEU A 139 -7.78 11.54 3.55
CA LEU A 139 -6.45 12.00 3.18
C LEU A 139 -6.44 13.43 2.64
N THR A 140 -5.61 14.25 3.29
CA THR A 140 -5.29 15.61 2.88
C THR A 140 -3.98 15.65 2.12
N VAL A 141 -3.68 16.80 1.51
CA VAL A 141 -2.38 16.99 0.85
C VAL A 141 -1.24 16.97 1.88
N GLY A 142 -1.48 17.46 3.10
CA GLY A 142 -0.48 17.45 4.18
C GLY A 142 -0.04 16.04 4.57
N ASP A 143 -0.97 15.08 4.57
CA ASP A 143 -0.71 13.69 4.96
C ASP A 143 0.18 12.94 3.95
N ILE A 144 0.14 13.34 2.68
CA ILE A 144 0.88 12.67 1.59
C ILE A 144 2.23 13.33 1.27
N LEU A 145 2.55 14.47 1.88
CA LEU A 145 3.75 15.23 1.58
C LEU A 145 4.99 14.67 2.26
N SER A 146 6.05 14.57 1.47
CA SER A 146 7.34 14.04 1.90
C SER A 146 8.13 14.93 2.85
N ASP A 147 7.89 16.24 2.76
CA ASP A 147 8.64 17.24 3.48
C ASP A 147 7.75 17.94 4.50
N GLU A 148 8.04 17.72 5.78
CA GLU A 148 7.35 18.36 6.90
C GLU A 148 7.53 19.89 6.91
N ALA A 149 8.63 20.41 6.35
CA ALA A 149 8.85 21.85 6.21
C ALA A 149 7.92 22.47 5.16
N LEU A 150 7.63 21.74 4.09
CA LEU A 150 6.64 22.17 3.08
C LEU A 150 5.21 22.05 3.60
N ALA A 151 4.91 21.07 4.47
CA ALA A 151 3.58 20.92 5.07
C ALA A 151 3.11 22.20 5.80
N GLY A 152 4.04 23.02 6.32
CA GLY A 152 3.73 24.30 6.96
C GLY A 152 3.59 25.51 6.02
N SER A 153 3.86 25.36 4.72
CA SER A 153 3.99 26.49 3.78
C SER A 153 2.66 27.21 3.49
N ALA A 154 2.74 28.51 3.21
CA ALA A 154 1.57 29.35 2.90
C ALA A 154 0.78 28.83 1.69
N LEU A 155 1.45 28.24 0.70
CA LEU A 155 0.83 27.62 -0.47
C LEU A 155 -0.12 26.48 -0.08
N LEU A 156 0.30 25.62 0.86
CA LEU A 156 -0.53 24.52 1.36
C LEU A 156 -1.67 25.00 2.24
N ARG A 157 -1.47 26.08 3.01
CA ARG A 157 -2.57 26.74 3.73
C ARG A 157 -3.61 27.32 2.77
N MET A 158 -3.19 27.93 1.66
CA MET A 158 -4.10 28.43 0.61
C MET A 158 -4.87 27.32 -0.11
N LEU A 159 -4.30 26.11 -0.22
CA LEU A 159 -4.97 24.93 -0.78
C LEU A 159 -5.85 24.18 0.25
N GLY A 160 -6.03 24.73 1.45
CA GLY A 160 -6.84 24.12 2.51
C GLY A 160 -6.23 22.83 3.06
N ALA A 161 -4.92 22.70 3.03
CA ALA A 161 -4.17 21.49 3.38
C ALA A 161 -3.20 21.75 4.56
N ALA A 162 -3.65 22.56 5.52
CA ALA A 162 -2.90 22.75 6.77
C ALA A 162 -2.71 21.39 7.47
N PRO A 163 -1.52 21.13 8.05
CA PRO A 163 -1.26 19.89 8.75
C PRO A 163 -2.24 19.78 9.91
N GLN A 164 -3.02 18.71 9.94
CA GLN A 164 -3.86 18.42 11.10
C GLN A 164 -2.96 17.89 12.22
N SER A 165 -3.28 18.25 13.46
CA SER A 165 -2.65 17.62 14.63
C SER A 165 -2.71 16.09 14.48
N PRO A 166 -1.68 15.34 14.91
CA PRO A 166 -1.71 13.88 14.87
C PRO A 166 -3.01 13.38 15.48
N ARG A 167 -3.93 12.89 14.65
CA ARG A 167 -5.11 12.21 15.16
C ARG A 167 -4.61 10.81 15.47
N ALA A 168 -4.58 10.47 16.75
CA ALA A 168 -4.49 9.08 17.14
C ALA A 168 -5.67 8.36 16.49
N PHE A 169 -5.39 7.66 15.40
CA PHE A 169 -6.28 6.62 14.94
C PHE A 169 -6.17 5.52 16.00
N ALA A 170 -7.12 5.51 16.94
CA ALA A 170 -7.48 4.24 17.55
C ALA A 170 -7.76 3.30 16.38
N GLU A 171 -7.20 2.08 16.40
CA GLU A 171 -7.47 1.04 15.41
C GLU A 171 -8.97 0.77 15.36
N ALA A 172 -9.71 1.65 14.69
CA ALA A 172 -11.15 1.68 14.72
C ALA A 172 -11.59 0.68 13.67
N GLY A 173 -11.82 -0.55 14.14
CA GLY A 173 -12.91 -1.41 13.71
C GLY A 173 -13.05 -1.55 12.20
N GLY A 174 -12.19 -2.37 11.62
CA GLY A 174 -12.48 -3.07 10.37
C GLY A 174 -11.52 -4.25 10.31
N GLU A 175 -12.04 -5.46 10.49
CA GLU A 175 -11.36 -6.78 10.58
C GLU A 175 -10.41 -7.14 9.42
N ARG A 176 -10.05 -6.21 8.55
CA ARG A 176 -9.07 -6.43 7.48
C ARG A 176 -7.66 -6.33 8.08
N ALA A 177 -7.12 -7.50 8.40
CA ALA A 177 -5.78 -7.80 8.93
C ALA A 177 -4.79 -6.62 8.93
N SER A 178 -4.80 -5.83 10.01
CA SER A 178 -3.69 -4.95 10.32
C SER A 178 -2.63 -5.74 11.10
N ARG A 179 -1.37 -5.65 10.69
CA ARG A 179 -0.23 -6.29 11.35
C ARG A 179 0.78 -5.22 11.75
N ALA A 180 1.26 -5.26 12.99
CA ALA A 180 2.26 -4.34 13.51
C ALA A 180 3.12 -5.02 14.60
N GLY A 181 4.26 -4.43 14.93
CA GLY A 181 5.11 -4.88 16.04
C GLY A 181 5.90 -6.17 15.78
N CYS A 182 6.07 -6.56 14.51
CA CYS A 182 6.84 -7.74 14.12
C CYS A 182 8.36 -7.48 14.21
N ALA A 183 9.16 -8.52 14.50
CA ALA A 183 10.60 -8.36 14.63
C ALA A 183 11.29 -8.20 13.27
N THR A 184 10.74 -8.82 12.23
CA THR A 184 11.28 -8.79 10.85
C THR A 184 10.23 -8.38 9.82
N TYR A 185 10.69 -7.96 8.64
CA TYR A 185 9.79 -7.67 7.53
C TYR A 185 9.07 -8.91 7.00
N SER A 186 9.74 -10.07 6.98
CA SER A 186 9.10 -11.33 6.57
C SER A 186 7.97 -11.72 7.53
N GLU A 187 8.16 -11.56 8.83
CA GLU A 187 7.06 -11.74 9.80
C GLU A 187 5.91 -10.77 9.54
N LEU A 188 6.22 -9.50 9.28
CA LEU A 188 5.22 -8.46 9.02
C LEU A 188 4.39 -8.74 7.74
N LEU A 189 5.03 -9.29 6.71
CA LEU A 189 4.46 -9.52 5.38
C LEU A 189 3.87 -10.93 5.20
N SER A 190 4.07 -11.83 6.17
CA SER A 190 3.49 -13.18 6.14
C SER A 190 1.96 -13.13 6.20
N GLY A 191 1.28 -14.17 5.72
CA GLY A 191 -0.16 -14.38 5.91
C GLY A 191 -1.08 -13.28 5.38
N LEU A 192 -0.60 -12.40 4.49
CA LEU A 192 -1.45 -11.45 3.78
C LEU A 192 -2.34 -12.20 2.80
N ALA A 193 -3.61 -11.80 2.72
CA ALA A 193 -4.54 -12.36 1.77
C ALA A 193 -4.15 -11.93 0.34
N THR A 194 -4.34 -12.84 -0.60
CA THR A 194 -4.23 -12.54 -2.03
C THR A 194 -5.34 -11.57 -2.44
N ASP A 195 -5.12 -10.82 -3.52
CA ASP A 195 -6.14 -9.93 -4.07
C ASP A 195 -7.41 -10.71 -4.50
N ALA A 196 -7.28 -11.99 -4.88
CA ALA A 196 -8.41 -12.85 -5.21
C ALA A 196 -9.24 -13.24 -3.98
N GLU A 197 -8.59 -13.58 -2.86
CA GLU A 197 -9.27 -13.88 -1.60
C GLU A 197 -10.01 -12.65 -1.05
N LEU A 198 -9.39 -11.48 -1.11
CA LEU A 198 -10.03 -10.22 -0.69
C LEU A 198 -11.24 -9.88 -1.56
N ALA A 199 -11.15 -10.07 -2.88
CA ALA A 199 -12.27 -9.83 -3.79
C ALA A 199 -13.44 -10.80 -3.53
N ALA A 200 -13.15 -12.07 -3.20
CA ALA A 200 -14.18 -13.05 -2.88
C ALA A 200 -14.93 -12.72 -1.58
N GLN A 201 -14.23 -12.15 -0.59
CA GLN A 201 -14.84 -11.69 0.67
C GLN A 201 -15.77 -10.49 0.45
N GLU A 202 -15.41 -9.57 -0.45
CA GLU A 202 -16.25 -8.40 -0.79
C GLU A 202 -17.55 -8.78 -1.51
N GLY A 203 -17.50 -9.75 -2.43
CA GLY A 203 -18.70 -10.22 -3.14
C GLY A 203 -19.68 -11.03 -2.27
N GLY A 204 -19.20 -11.64 -1.19
CA GLY A 204 -20.06 -12.39 -0.25
C GLY A 204 -20.94 -11.47 0.62
N ASP A 205 -20.42 -10.32 1.03
CA ASP A 205 -21.09 -9.38 1.94
C ASP A 205 -22.27 -8.65 1.26
N GLU A 206 -22.18 -8.36 -0.05
CA GLU A 206 -23.29 -7.79 -0.83
C GLU A 206 -24.48 -8.75 -0.98
N THR A 207 -24.25 -10.07 -0.99
CA THR A 207 -25.34 -11.06 -1.08
C THR A 207 -26.08 -11.26 0.24
N ALA A 208 -25.49 -10.92 1.38
CA ALA A 208 -26.10 -11.05 2.71
C ALA A 208 -27.10 -9.94 3.04
N HIS A 209 -27.06 -8.79 2.34
CA HIS A 209 -27.96 -7.67 2.56
C HIS A 209 -29.12 -7.56 1.56
N THR A 210 -29.33 -8.59 0.72
CA THR A 210 -30.43 -8.65 -0.25
C THR A 210 -31.47 -9.74 0.08
N GLN A 211 -31.55 -10.19 1.33
CA GLN A 211 -32.63 -11.08 1.81
C GLN A 211 -33.50 -10.42 2.88
#